data_AF-A0A3M0YH43-F1
#
_entry.id   AF-A0A3M0YH43-F1
#
_cell.length_a   1.000
_cell.length_b   1.000
_cell.length_c   1.000
_cell.angle_alpha   90.00
_cell.angle_beta   90.00
_cell.angle_gamma   90.00
#
_symmetry.space_group_name_H-M   'P 1'
#
loop_
_entity.id
_entity.type
_entity.pdbx_description
1 polymer ?
#
loop_
_entity_poly.entity_id
_entity_poly.type
_entity_poly.pdbx_seq_one_letter_code
_entity_poly.pdbx_strand_id
1 'polypeptide(L)'
;IIPPQRVRYLSEIAENNRNYDAWVKQQARIARKMYGLKEALAALDEQGMEGSDEARQVLEATYARYEQQLHPECKQILDTWDELKERYAADEFVYKVRNKEIRVTTFTTSLAHTRIPKVALPKYVDWGDILEWVLQENVPGSFPYTAGVYPFKRTAEDPTRMFAGEGGPERTNKRFHYLSKDLPFNRLSTAFDSVTLYGEDPDYRPDIYGKIGNSGVSICCLDDAKKLYSGFDLCDPATSVSMTINGPAATMTAFFMNAAIDQQCEKYIRAHGLEHLVEAKLKERYDDRGLPRPRYRGELPEGNDGLGLLLLGVTGDEVLEPAIYNEIRKRTLQAVRGTVQADILKEDQAQNTCIFSTEFSLRLMGDVQQYFIDHKVRNFYSVSISGYHIAEAGANPITQLAFTLANGFTYVEYYLARGMHIDDFAPNLSFFFSNGMDPEYSVLGRVARRIWAKAMKHKYGANERSQKLKYHIQTSGRSLHAQEIAFNDIRTTLQALYAIYDNCNSLHTNAYDEAITT
;
A
#
# COMPACT_ATOMS: atom_id res chain seq x y z
N ILE A 1 4.23 12.15 23.21
CA ILE A 1 4.12 12.58 21.79
C ILE A 1 2.70 12.94 21.35
N ILE A 2 1.65 12.22 21.76
CA ILE A 2 0.26 12.60 21.51
C ILE A 2 -0.19 13.60 22.58
N PRO A 3 -0.83 14.72 22.22
CA PRO A 3 -1.26 15.72 23.20
C PRO A 3 -2.35 15.14 24.14
N PRO A 4 -2.37 15.53 25.44
CA PRO A 4 -3.32 14.98 26.42
C PRO A 4 -4.80 15.06 26.02
N GLN A 5 -5.19 16.13 25.31
CA GLN A 5 -6.55 16.32 24.81
C GLN A 5 -6.99 15.31 23.74
N ARG A 6 -6.04 14.57 23.13
CA ARG A 6 -6.30 13.55 22.11
C ARG A 6 -6.15 12.13 22.64
N VAL A 7 -5.98 11.90 23.94
CA VAL A 7 -5.75 10.56 24.51
C VAL A 7 -6.85 9.54 24.17
N ARG A 8 -8.09 10.01 23.91
CA ARG A 8 -9.25 9.16 23.60
C ARG A 8 -9.54 8.98 22.11
N TYR A 9 -8.60 9.35 21.23
CA TYR A 9 -8.75 9.30 19.77
C TYR A 9 -9.32 7.96 19.24
N LEU A 10 -8.85 6.81 19.73
CA LEU A 10 -9.37 5.50 19.32
C LEU A 10 -10.85 5.31 19.68
N SER A 11 -11.28 5.78 20.86
CA SER A 11 -12.69 5.75 21.25
C SER A 11 -13.54 6.64 20.34
N GLU A 12 -13.05 7.85 20.03
CA GLU A 12 -13.74 8.78 19.15
C GLU A 12 -13.90 8.22 17.71
N ILE A 13 -12.89 7.51 17.21
CA ILE A 13 -12.96 6.82 15.91
C ILE A 13 -13.96 5.67 15.95
N ALA A 14 -13.97 4.88 17.02
CA ALA A 14 -14.93 3.79 17.19
C ALA A 14 -16.37 4.31 17.27
N GLU A 15 -16.61 5.38 18.02
CA GLU A 15 -17.90 6.07 18.10
C GLU A 15 -18.33 6.63 16.74
N ASN A 16 -17.43 7.31 16.02
CA ASN A 16 -17.68 7.82 14.67
C ASN A 16 -18.17 6.72 13.72
N ASN A 17 -17.47 5.58 13.69
CA ASN A 17 -17.81 4.50 12.78
C ASN A 17 -19.14 3.83 13.16
N ARG A 18 -19.43 3.67 14.46
CA ARG A 18 -20.74 3.16 14.93
C ARG A 18 -21.88 4.12 14.63
N ASN A 19 -21.66 5.43 14.76
CA ASN A 19 -22.65 6.44 14.44
C ASN A 19 -22.97 6.44 12.95
N TYR A 20 -21.97 6.29 12.09
CA TYR A 20 -22.17 6.09 10.66
C TYR A 20 -23.04 4.85 10.39
N ASP A 21 -22.75 3.71 11.04
CA ASP A 21 -23.54 2.49 10.86
C ASP A 21 -24.99 2.62 11.32
N ALA A 22 -25.22 3.34 12.43
CA ALA A 22 -26.57 3.66 12.91
C ALA A 22 -27.32 4.56 11.91
N TRP A 23 -26.64 5.56 11.36
CA TRP A 23 -27.19 6.44 10.33
C TRP A 23 -27.54 5.67 9.05
N VAL A 24 -26.67 4.78 8.56
CA VAL A 24 -26.98 3.92 7.40
C VAL A 24 -28.24 3.10 7.65
N LYS A 25 -28.37 2.45 8.81
CA LYS A 25 -29.56 1.67 9.16
C LYS A 25 -30.83 2.52 9.23
N GLN A 26 -30.71 3.77 9.68
CA GLN A 26 -31.83 4.70 9.69
C GLN A 26 -32.24 5.08 8.27
N GLN A 27 -31.29 5.46 7.41
CA GLN A 27 -31.56 5.87 6.03
C GLN A 27 -32.10 4.70 5.17
N ALA A 28 -31.54 3.51 5.31
CA ALA A 28 -32.05 2.30 4.65
C ALA A 28 -33.50 1.98 5.07
N ARG A 29 -33.85 2.17 6.35
CA ARG A 29 -35.23 1.99 6.82
C ARG A 29 -36.19 3.01 6.22
N ILE A 30 -35.77 4.26 6.10
CA ILE A 30 -36.57 5.31 5.45
C ILE A 30 -36.81 4.94 3.98
N ALA A 31 -35.75 4.57 3.26
CA ALA A 31 -35.84 4.18 1.85
C ALA A 31 -36.73 2.96 1.62
N ARG A 32 -36.62 1.92 2.48
CA ARG A 32 -37.51 0.75 2.42
C ARG A 32 -38.98 1.11 2.58
N LYS A 33 -39.29 2.03 3.50
CA LYS A 33 -40.66 2.54 3.67
C LYS A 33 -41.14 3.31 2.46
N MET A 34 -40.28 4.18 1.89
CA MET A 34 -40.59 4.90 0.66
C MET A 34 -40.87 3.94 -0.51
N TYR A 35 -40.05 2.89 -0.66
CA TYR A 35 -40.23 1.86 -1.67
C TYR A 35 -41.57 1.14 -1.51
N GLY A 36 -41.89 0.67 -0.29
CA GLY A 36 -43.18 0.03 -0.01
C GLY A 36 -44.39 0.93 -0.28
N LEU A 37 -44.30 2.23 0.00
CA LEU A 37 -45.34 3.20 -0.34
C LEU A 37 -45.48 3.39 -1.84
N LYS A 38 -44.37 3.41 -2.59
CA LYS A 38 -44.37 3.52 -4.05
C LYS A 38 -45.02 2.30 -4.71
N GLU A 39 -44.67 1.10 -4.26
CA GLU A 39 -45.30 -0.15 -4.75
C GLU A 39 -46.79 -0.20 -4.41
N ALA A 40 -47.19 0.26 -3.22
CA ALA A 40 -48.61 0.36 -2.85
C ALA A 40 -49.38 1.35 -3.74
N LEU A 41 -48.79 2.51 -4.05
CA LEU A 41 -49.37 3.47 -4.99
C LEU A 41 -49.51 2.88 -6.40
N ALA A 42 -48.47 2.18 -6.90
CA ALA A 42 -48.53 1.53 -8.20
C ALA A 42 -49.63 0.46 -8.27
N ALA A 43 -49.81 -0.33 -7.21
CA ALA A 43 -50.86 -1.34 -7.14
C ALA A 43 -52.28 -0.74 -7.16
N LEU A 44 -52.49 0.44 -6.54
CA LEU A 44 -53.76 1.16 -6.64
C LEU A 44 -54.05 1.61 -8.08
N ASP A 45 -53.01 2.05 -8.79
CA ASP A 45 -53.12 2.52 -10.17
C ASP A 45 -53.44 1.38 -11.15
N GLU A 46 -52.81 0.22 -10.97
CA GLU A 46 -53.04 -0.97 -11.81
C GLU A 46 -54.45 -1.54 -11.68
N GLN A 47 -55.03 -1.50 -10.48
CA GLN A 47 -56.37 -2.05 -10.23
C GLN A 47 -57.51 -1.11 -10.62
N GLY A 48 -57.21 0.15 -10.95
CA GLY A 48 -58.23 1.13 -11.35
C GLY A 48 -59.35 1.28 -10.30
N MET A 49 -59.01 1.17 -9.01
CA MET A 49 -60.01 1.14 -7.93
C MET A 49 -60.74 2.49 -7.81
N GLU A 50 -61.99 2.54 -8.26
CA GLU A 50 -62.90 3.67 -8.02
C GLU A 50 -63.05 3.92 -6.51
N GLY A 51 -62.84 5.18 -6.07
CA GLY A 51 -62.93 5.58 -4.65
C GLY A 51 -61.63 5.50 -3.84
N SER A 52 -60.48 5.28 -4.47
CA SER A 52 -59.16 5.18 -3.81
C SER A 52 -58.44 6.52 -3.57
N ASP A 53 -59.03 7.65 -3.94
CA ASP A 53 -58.38 8.98 -3.91
C ASP A 53 -57.88 9.38 -2.50
N GLU A 54 -58.66 9.09 -1.46
CA GLU A 54 -58.27 9.40 -0.08
C GLU A 54 -57.07 8.55 0.37
N ALA A 55 -57.07 7.25 0.03
CA ALA A 55 -55.94 6.37 0.32
C ALA A 55 -54.68 6.81 -0.43
N ARG A 56 -54.82 7.18 -1.71
CA ARG A 56 -53.72 7.72 -2.53
C ARG A 56 -53.12 8.98 -1.91
N GLN A 57 -53.95 9.97 -1.55
CA GLN A 57 -53.48 11.20 -0.92
C GLN A 57 -52.73 10.94 0.39
N VAL A 58 -53.22 10.01 1.23
CA VAL A 58 -52.55 9.63 2.48
C VAL A 58 -51.19 8.97 2.22
N LEU A 59 -51.11 8.07 1.23
CA LEU A 59 -49.88 7.39 0.86
C LEU A 59 -48.85 8.37 0.26
N GLU A 60 -49.26 9.26 -0.64
CA GLU A 60 -48.41 10.32 -1.22
C GLU A 60 -47.90 11.29 -0.15
N ALA A 61 -48.78 11.76 0.73
CA ALA A 61 -48.38 12.65 1.83
C ALA A 61 -47.40 11.94 2.79
N THR A 62 -47.58 10.64 3.02
CA THR A 62 -46.67 9.84 3.85
C THR A 62 -45.32 9.61 3.15
N TYR A 63 -45.33 9.37 1.84
CA TYR A 63 -44.12 9.26 1.02
C TYR A 63 -43.32 10.55 1.09
N ALA A 64 -43.95 11.71 0.86
CA ALA A 64 -43.31 13.02 0.91
C ALA A 64 -42.67 13.31 2.29
N ARG A 65 -43.31 12.88 3.39
CA ARG A 65 -42.75 12.99 4.76
C ARG A 65 -41.49 12.15 4.95
N TYR A 66 -41.43 10.95 4.38
CA TYR A 66 -40.22 10.12 4.44
C TYR A 66 -39.13 10.63 3.51
N GLU A 67 -39.50 11.11 2.32
CA GLU A 67 -38.57 11.72 1.37
C GLU A 67 -37.83 12.91 1.98
N GLN A 68 -38.52 13.76 2.76
CA GLN A 68 -37.90 14.86 3.50
C GLN A 68 -36.90 14.42 4.58
N GLN A 69 -37.01 13.19 5.08
CA GLN A 69 -36.09 12.63 6.08
C GLN A 69 -34.91 11.89 5.44
N LEU A 70 -34.99 11.57 4.15
CA LEU A 70 -33.94 10.91 3.41
C LEU A 70 -32.83 11.91 3.11
N HIS A 71 -31.60 11.53 3.42
CA HIS A 71 -30.44 12.38 3.17
C HIS A 71 -30.26 12.60 1.66
N PRO A 72 -29.87 13.81 1.21
CA PRO A 72 -29.72 14.11 -0.23
C PRO A 72 -28.77 13.15 -0.96
N GLU A 73 -27.65 12.75 -0.34
CA GLU A 73 -26.75 11.75 -0.93
C GLU A 73 -27.41 10.38 -1.10
N CYS A 74 -28.28 9.97 -0.15
CA CYS A 74 -29.02 8.71 -0.25
C CYS A 74 -30.06 8.77 -1.38
N LYS A 75 -30.73 9.91 -1.54
CA LYS A 75 -31.64 10.12 -2.68
C LYS A 75 -30.88 10.01 -4.01
N GLN A 76 -29.74 10.69 -4.13
CA GLN A 76 -28.90 10.62 -5.34
C GLN A 76 -28.43 9.19 -5.66
N ILE A 77 -28.08 8.40 -4.63
CA ILE A 77 -27.72 6.98 -4.82
C ILE A 77 -28.87 6.20 -5.43
N LEU A 78 -30.10 6.38 -4.93
CA LEU A 78 -31.28 5.70 -5.45
C LEU A 78 -31.61 6.15 -6.87
N ASP A 79 -31.58 7.46 -7.11
CA ASP A 79 -31.89 8.07 -8.42
C ASP A 79 -30.92 7.61 -9.51
N THR A 80 -29.66 7.32 -9.17
CA THR A 80 -28.60 6.93 -10.12
C THR A 80 -28.26 5.43 -10.11
N TRP A 81 -29.01 4.61 -9.37
CA TRP A 81 -28.73 3.18 -9.24
C TRP A 81 -28.87 2.42 -10.57
N ASP A 82 -29.89 2.75 -11.37
CA ASP A 82 -30.11 2.12 -12.68
C ASP A 82 -28.99 2.48 -13.66
N GLU A 83 -28.57 3.75 -13.70
CA GLU A 83 -27.42 4.19 -14.50
C GLU A 83 -26.13 3.46 -14.10
N LEU A 84 -25.92 3.25 -12.79
CA LEU A 84 -24.76 2.49 -12.31
C LEU A 84 -24.80 1.04 -12.82
N LYS A 85 -25.97 0.39 -12.77
CA LYS A 85 -26.15 -0.98 -13.30
C LYS A 85 -25.84 -1.04 -14.78
N GLU A 86 -26.36 -0.12 -15.57
CA GLU A 86 -26.10 -0.04 -17.01
C GLU A 86 -24.61 0.14 -17.32
N ARG A 87 -23.92 1.02 -16.57
CA ARG A 87 -22.48 1.26 -16.74
C ARG A 87 -21.63 0.00 -16.49
N TYR A 88 -21.99 -0.82 -15.50
CA TYR A 88 -21.27 -2.07 -15.23
C TYR A 88 -21.71 -3.24 -16.13
N ALA A 89 -22.90 -3.15 -16.74
CA ALA A 89 -23.40 -4.14 -17.71
C ALA A 89 -22.87 -3.90 -19.14
N ALA A 90 -22.45 -2.67 -19.47
CA ALA A 90 -21.82 -2.34 -20.74
C ALA A 90 -20.50 -3.08 -20.95
N ASP A 91 -20.10 -3.37 -22.20
CA ASP A 91 -18.89 -4.12 -22.54
C ASP A 91 -17.59 -3.41 -22.12
N GLU A 92 -17.61 -2.08 -22.11
CA GLU A 92 -16.50 -1.24 -21.67
C GLU A 92 -16.93 -0.29 -20.55
N PHE A 93 -16.05 -0.14 -19.56
CA PHE A 93 -16.16 0.90 -18.54
C PHE A 93 -15.05 1.92 -18.73
N VAL A 94 -15.43 3.20 -18.78
CA VAL A 94 -14.49 4.32 -18.93
C VAL A 94 -14.42 5.10 -17.62
N TYR A 95 -13.19 5.31 -17.13
CA TYR A 95 -12.93 6.17 -15.98
C TYR A 95 -11.66 6.99 -16.17
N LYS A 96 -11.53 8.09 -15.45
CA LYS A 96 -10.39 9.00 -15.56
C LYS A 96 -9.39 8.76 -14.43
N VAL A 97 -8.11 8.68 -14.78
CA VAL A 97 -6.99 8.68 -13.83
C VAL A 97 -6.03 9.79 -14.22
N ARG A 98 -5.87 10.79 -13.36
CA ARG A 98 -5.00 11.96 -13.62
C ARG A 98 -5.28 12.60 -14.99
N ASN A 99 -6.57 12.80 -15.32
CA ASN A 99 -7.08 13.32 -16.59
C ASN A 99 -6.86 12.44 -17.83
N LYS A 100 -6.37 11.20 -17.68
CA LYS A 100 -6.30 10.21 -18.75
C LYS A 100 -7.50 9.29 -18.69
N GLU A 101 -8.15 9.07 -19.82
CA GLU A 101 -9.23 8.08 -19.92
C GLU A 101 -8.64 6.67 -19.96
N ILE A 102 -9.15 5.81 -19.09
CA ILE A 102 -8.83 4.39 -19.06
C ILE A 102 -10.11 3.65 -19.43
N ARG A 103 -10.00 2.83 -20.47
CA ARG A 103 -11.05 1.92 -20.93
C ARG A 103 -10.73 0.52 -20.44
N VAL A 104 -11.71 -0.14 -19.84
CA VAL A 104 -11.55 -1.51 -19.32
C VAL A 104 -12.72 -2.36 -19.79
N THR A 105 -12.42 -3.52 -20.34
CA THR A 105 -13.44 -4.53 -20.63
C THR A 105 -14.06 -5.02 -19.32
N THR A 106 -15.37 -5.05 -19.22
CA THR A 106 -16.07 -5.38 -17.96
C THR A 106 -16.30 -6.89 -17.78
N PHE A 107 -16.07 -7.69 -18.83
CA PHE A 107 -16.27 -9.14 -18.82
C PHE A 107 -15.01 -9.90 -19.24
N THR A 108 -14.93 -11.15 -18.78
CA THR A 108 -14.06 -12.19 -19.33
C THR A 108 -14.93 -13.32 -19.83
N THR A 109 -14.71 -13.78 -21.07
CA THR A 109 -15.46 -14.91 -21.65
C THR A 109 -14.70 -16.20 -21.40
N SER A 110 -15.36 -17.19 -20.78
CA SER A 110 -14.75 -18.50 -20.53
C SER A 110 -14.73 -19.37 -21.79
N LEU A 111 -14.02 -20.51 -21.73
CA LEU A 111 -14.04 -21.52 -22.80
C LEU A 111 -15.45 -22.07 -23.09
N ALA A 112 -16.36 -22.04 -22.11
CA ALA A 112 -17.77 -22.42 -22.28
C ALA A 112 -18.66 -21.25 -22.80
N HIS A 113 -18.04 -20.15 -23.21
CA HIS A 113 -18.71 -18.92 -23.68
C HIS A 113 -19.54 -18.18 -22.62
N THR A 114 -19.41 -18.54 -21.34
CA THR A 114 -20.01 -17.78 -20.24
C THR A 114 -19.32 -16.43 -20.11
N ARG A 115 -20.10 -15.34 -20.14
CA ARG A 115 -19.61 -14.00 -19.85
C ARG A 115 -19.53 -13.78 -18.35
N ILE A 116 -18.32 -13.77 -17.81
CA ILE A 116 -18.07 -13.59 -16.38
C ILE A 116 -17.81 -12.09 -16.12
N PRO A 117 -18.67 -11.38 -15.36
CA PRO A 117 -18.44 -9.98 -15.04
C PRO A 117 -17.24 -9.84 -14.10
N LYS A 118 -16.40 -8.81 -14.33
CA LYS A 118 -15.30 -8.44 -13.42
C LYS A 118 -15.82 -7.85 -12.10
N VAL A 119 -16.96 -7.17 -12.14
CA VAL A 119 -17.68 -6.65 -10.98
C VAL A 119 -19.14 -7.07 -11.11
N ALA A 120 -19.62 -7.90 -10.18
CA ALA A 120 -21.01 -8.34 -10.15
C ALA A 120 -21.81 -7.46 -9.18
N LEU A 121 -22.89 -6.86 -9.66
CA LEU A 121 -23.80 -6.06 -8.84
C LEU A 121 -24.90 -6.93 -8.21
N PRO A 122 -25.41 -6.57 -7.03
CA PRO A 122 -26.55 -7.27 -6.43
C PRO A 122 -27.82 -7.05 -7.27
N LYS A 123 -28.74 -8.01 -7.17
CA LYS A 123 -30.07 -7.97 -7.83
C LYS A 123 -31.15 -7.40 -6.91
N TYR A 124 -30.78 -6.50 -6.01
CA TYR A 124 -31.73 -5.89 -5.08
C TYR A 124 -32.72 -4.99 -5.83
N VAL A 125 -33.96 -5.00 -5.34
CA VAL A 125 -35.05 -4.13 -5.80
C VAL A 125 -35.47 -3.18 -4.68
N ASP A 126 -35.50 -3.67 -3.44
CA ASP A 126 -35.77 -2.83 -2.26
C ASP A 126 -34.76 -1.69 -2.12
N TRP A 127 -35.26 -0.46 -2.01
CA TRP A 127 -34.43 0.73 -1.85
C TRP A 127 -33.63 0.71 -0.54
N GLY A 128 -34.14 0.04 0.51
CA GLY A 128 -33.39 -0.13 1.75
C GLY A 128 -32.14 -0.97 1.57
N ASP A 129 -32.27 -2.14 0.93
CA ASP A 129 -31.16 -3.05 0.64
C ASP A 129 -30.12 -2.41 -0.30
N ILE A 130 -30.57 -1.67 -1.32
CA ILE A 130 -29.68 -0.91 -2.20
C ILE A 130 -28.86 0.10 -1.41
N LEU A 131 -29.49 0.93 -0.57
CA LEU A 131 -28.78 1.92 0.23
C LEU A 131 -27.81 1.29 1.23
N GLU A 132 -28.24 0.25 1.94
CA GLU A 132 -27.38 -0.42 2.91
C GLU A 132 -26.13 -0.99 2.23
N TRP A 133 -26.28 -1.63 1.06
CA TRP A 133 -25.17 -2.17 0.28
C TRP A 133 -24.24 -1.06 -0.24
N VAL A 134 -24.77 0.01 -0.85
CA VAL A 134 -23.95 1.11 -1.39
C VAL A 134 -23.18 1.83 -0.28
N LEU A 135 -23.79 2.05 0.89
CA LEU A 135 -23.19 2.80 1.99
C LEU A 135 -22.21 1.96 2.84
N GLN A 136 -22.30 0.63 2.81
CA GLN A 136 -21.44 -0.26 3.58
C GLN A 136 -20.38 -0.99 2.76
N GLU A 137 -20.66 -1.33 1.51
CA GLU A 137 -19.82 -2.23 0.72
C GLU A 137 -19.44 -1.66 -0.64
N ASN A 138 -20.41 -1.10 -1.36
CA ASN A 138 -20.28 -0.47 -2.67
C ASN A 138 -19.47 -1.28 -3.71
N VAL A 139 -19.40 -0.75 -4.94
CA VAL A 139 -18.45 -1.24 -5.94
C VAL A 139 -17.02 -0.87 -5.56
N PRO A 140 -16.01 -1.64 -6.03
CA PRO A 140 -14.61 -1.23 -5.91
C PRO A 140 -14.39 0.18 -6.45
N GLY A 141 -13.53 0.96 -5.81
CA GLY A 141 -13.23 2.33 -6.21
C GLY A 141 -14.21 3.39 -5.72
N SER A 142 -15.27 3.02 -5.00
CA SER A 142 -16.26 3.92 -4.41
C SER A 142 -16.30 3.80 -2.90
N PHE A 143 -16.56 4.91 -2.19
CA PHE A 143 -16.65 4.91 -0.73
C PHE A 143 -17.73 3.92 -0.23
N PRO A 144 -17.48 3.13 0.85
CA PRO A 144 -16.32 3.17 1.76
C PRO A 144 -15.16 2.24 1.35
N TYR A 145 -15.00 1.95 0.06
CA TYR A 145 -13.91 1.19 -0.55
C TYR A 145 -13.76 -0.24 -0.03
N THR A 146 -14.82 -0.81 0.53
CA THR A 146 -14.82 -2.15 1.15
C THR A 146 -14.36 -3.21 0.15
N ALA A 147 -14.86 -3.18 -1.08
CA ALA A 147 -14.50 -4.12 -2.15
C ALA A 147 -13.16 -3.78 -2.88
N GLY A 148 -12.49 -2.70 -2.49
CA GLY A 148 -11.22 -2.26 -3.07
C GLY A 148 -11.17 -0.76 -3.35
N VAL A 149 -9.96 -0.21 -3.40
CA VAL A 149 -9.74 1.25 -3.55
C VAL A 149 -9.71 1.74 -5.00
N TYR A 150 -9.69 0.82 -5.96
CA TYR A 150 -9.70 1.12 -7.40
C TYR A 150 -10.90 0.45 -8.07
N PRO A 151 -11.49 1.06 -9.12
CA PRO A 151 -12.64 0.51 -9.83
C PRO A 151 -12.41 -0.89 -10.42
N PHE A 152 -11.20 -1.12 -10.94
CA PHE A 152 -10.77 -2.39 -11.49
C PHE A 152 -9.33 -2.69 -11.07
N LYS A 153 -8.98 -3.97 -11.04
CA LYS A 153 -7.58 -4.41 -10.90
C LYS A 153 -6.76 -3.91 -12.09
N ARG A 154 -5.46 -3.69 -11.89
CA ARG A 154 -4.55 -3.36 -13.01
C ARG A 154 -4.50 -4.57 -13.96
N THR A 155 -4.56 -4.31 -15.26
CA THR A 155 -4.51 -5.34 -16.30
C THR A 155 -3.09 -5.74 -16.68
N ALA A 156 -2.12 -4.84 -16.49
CA ALA A 156 -0.73 -5.05 -16.91
C ALA A 156 0.22 -5.36 -15.75
N GLU A 157 -0.18 -5.11 -14.50
CA GLU A 157 0.69 -5.21 -13.34
C GLU A 157 0.05 -6.08 -12.27
N ASP A 158 0.60 -7.28 -12.09
CA ASP A 158 0.20 -8.18 -11.03
C ASP A 158 0.56 -7.61 -9.64
N PRO A 159 -0.16 -8.03 -8.58
CA PRO A 159 0.14 -7.63 -7.21
C PRO A 159 1.42 -8.31 -6.68
N THR A 160 1.98 -9.28 -7.40
CA THR A 160 3.15 -10.06 -7.00
C THR A 160 4.31 -9.16 -6.63
N ARG A 161 4.86 -9.38 -5.44
CA ARG A 161 6.05 -8.70 -4.94
C ARG A 161 6.84 -9.69 -4.09
N MET A 162 7.89 -10.27 -4.66
CA MET A 162 8.69 -11.30 -4.00
C MET A 162 9.75 -10.68 -3.09
N PHE A 163 9.81 -11.19 -1.86
CA PHE A 163 10.78 -10.82 -0.84
C PHE A 163 12.10 -11.55 -1.11
N ALA A 164 13.21 -10.80 -1.18
CA ALA A 164 14.51 -11.38 -1.44
C ALA A 164 15.63 -10.57 -0.78
N GLY A 165 16.64 -11.28 -0.29
CA GLY A 165 17.86 -10.73 0.27
C GLY A 165 18.72 -11.85 0.82
N GLU A 166 19.94 -11.99 0.30
CA GLU A 166 20.90 -12.99 0.77
C GLU A 166 22.31 -12.56 0.39
N GLY A 167 23.24 -12.67 1.35
CA GLY A 167 24.65 -12.37 1.15
C GLY A 167 24.94 -10.89 0.91
N GLY A 168 25.85 -10.61 -0.02
CA GLY A 168 26.19 -9.23 -0.42
C GLY A 168 25.22 -8.63 -1.44
N PRO A 169 25.34 -7.32 -1.71
CA PRO A 169 24.45 -6.60 -2.62
C PRO A 169 24.43 -7.20 -4.03
N GLU A 170 25.54 -7.71 -4.55
CA GLU A 170 25.61 -8.31 -5.89
C GLU A 170 24.83 -9.63 -6.02
N ARG A 171 24.86 -10.47 -4.98
CA ARG A 171 24.09 -11.73 -4.95
C ARG A 171 22.59 -11.45 -4.94
N THR A 172 22.19 -10.47 -4.14
CA THR A 172 20.78 -10.05 -4.07
C THR A 172 20.34 -9.32 -5.34
N ASN A 173 21.20 -8.48 -5.94
CA ASN A 173 20.94 -7.87 -7.24
C ASN A 173 20.68 -8.92 -8.33
N LYS A 174 21.53 -9.96 -8.40
CA LYS A 174 21.32 -11.10 -9.30
C LYS A 174 19.98 -11.79 -9.07
N ARG A 175 19.56 -11.98 -7.81
CA ARG A 175 18.25 -12.55 -7.49
C ARG A 175 17.11 -11.64 -7.92
N PHE A 176 17.22 -10.33 -7.75
CA PHE A 176 16.20 -9.39 -8.23
C PHE A 176 16.03 -9.47 -9.75
N HIS A 177 17.12 -9.45 -10.53
CA HIS A 177 17.07 -9.58 -11.99
C HIS A 177 16.44 -10.91 -12.43
N TYR A 178 16.73 -12.00 -11.73
CA TYR A 178 16.10 -13.29 -11.97
C TYR A 178 14.58 -13.26 -11.70
N LEU A 179 14.15 -12.69 -10.57
CA LEU A 179 12.74 -12.64 -10.17
C LEU A 179 11.91 -11.67 -11.00
N SER A 180 12.53 -10.63 -11.57
CA SER A 180 11.87 -9.66 -12.46
C SER A 180 11.98 -10.03 -13.93
N LYS A 181 12.66 -11.15 -14.27
CA LYS A 181 12.85 -11.58 -15.65
C LYS A 181 11.49 -11.77 -16.33
N ASP A 182 11.38 -11.28 -17.56
CA ASP A 182 10.19 -11.35 -18.42
C ASP A 182 8.94 -10.64 -17.87
N LEU A 183 9.07 -9.85 -16.79
CA LEU A 183 7.98 -9.04 -16.24
C LEU A 183 8.04 -7.60 -16.76
N PRO A 184 6.92 -7.01 -17.20
CA PRO A 184 6.89 -5.62 -17.64
C PRO A 184 7.02 -4.59 -16.50
N PHE A 185 6.99 -5.04 -15.24
CA PHE A 185 7.08 -4.18 -14.05
C PHE A 185 8.05 -4.77 -13.02
N ASN A 186 8.96 -3.94 -12.52
CA ASN A 186 9.96 -4.32 -11.53
C ASN A 186 9.46 -4.00 -10.11
N ARG A 187 8.90 -5.00 -9.41
CA ARG A 187 8.38 -4.85 -8.03
C ARG A 187 9.28 -5.56 -7.02
N LEU A 188 10.37 -4.90 -6.64
CA LEU A 188 11.38 -5.46 -5.74
C LEU A 188 10.95 -5.37 -4.28
N SER A 189 11.36 -6.34 -3.45
CA SER A 189 11.15 -6.30 -2.00
C SER A 189 12.40 -6.81 -1.29
N THR A 190 13.07 -5.94 -0.54
CA THR A 190 14.40 -6.17 0.02
C THR A 190 14.31 -6.63 1.47
N ALA A 191 14.94 -7.77 1.75
CA ALA A 191 15.20 -8.29 3.10
C ALA A 191 16.64 -7.97 3.51
N PHE A 192 16.86 -7.35 4.67
CA PHE A 192 18.19 -7.01 5.17
C PHE A 192 18.67 -8.01 6.23
N ASP A 193 19.98 -8.23 6.30
CA ASP A 193 20.56 -9.11 7.32
C ASP A 193 20.41 -8.54 8.73
N SER A 194 20.56 -9.37 9.75
CA SER A 194 20.40 -8.92 11.14
C SER A 194 21.38 -7.82 11.55
N VAL A 195 22.56 -7.73 10.94
CA VAL A 195 23.55 -6.69 11.23
C VAL A 195 23.02 -5.33 10.75
N THR A 196 22.55 -5.26 9.50
CA THR A 196 21.92 -4.07 8.91
C THR A 196 20.62 -3.71 9.63
N LEU A 197 19.78 -4.70 10.00
CA LEU A 197 18.51 -4.47 10.71
C LEU A 197 18.71 -3.73 12.05
N TYR A 198 19.86 -3.92 12.68
CA TYR A 198 20.22 -3.27 13.95
C TYR A 198 21.12 -2.03 13.76
N GLY A 199 21.38 -1.61 12.52
CA GLY A 199 22.14 -0.40 12.23
C GLY A 199 23.63 -0.50 12.57
N GLU A 200 24.17 -1.71 12.55
CA GLU A 200 25.59 -1.97 12.82
C GLU A 200 26.36 -2.19 11.50
N ASP A 201 27.66 -1.92 11.53
CA ASP A 201 28.58 -2.24 10.44
C ASP A 201 29.07 -3.70 10.54
N PRO A 202 29.39 -4.36 9.41
CA PRO A 202 30.01 -5.69 9.43
C PRO A 202 31.41 -5.65 10.10
N ASP A 203 31.67 -6.60 10.98
CA ASP A 203 32.92 -6.71 11.76
C ASP A 203 33.39 -8.17 11.82
N TYR A 204 34.69 -8.38 12.03
CA TYR A 204 35.31 -9.68 12.32
C TYR A 204 34.95 -10.22 13.70
N ARG A 205 34.40 -9.39 14.60
CA ARG A 205 33.91 -9.83 15.92
C ARG A 205 32.92 -10.99 15.73
N PRO A 206 33.11 -12.17 16.36
CA PRO A 206 32.33 -13.37 16.04
C PRO A 206 30.80 -13.26 16.20
N ASP A 207 30.34 -12.41 17.11
CA ASP A 207 28.92 -12.10 17.33
C ASP A 207 28.28 -11.34 16.16
N ILE A 208 29.06 -10.61 15.36
CA ILE A 208 28.64 -9.93 14.13
C ILE A 208 28.97 -10.81 12.92
N TYR A 209 30.22 -11.28 12.81
CA TYR A 209 30.75 -11.96 11.62
C TYR A 209 29.89 -13.14 11.17
N GLY A 210 29.42 -13.97 12.11
CA GLY A 210 28.57 -15.12 11.81
C GLY A 210 27.15 -14.80 11.31
N LYS A 211 26.76 -13.52 11.29
CA LYS A 211 25.43 -13.04 10.90
C LYS A 211 25.43 -12.24 9.59
N ILE A 212 26.59 -11.82 9.11
CA ILE A 212 26.73 -10.96 7.92
C ILE A 212 26.17 -11.70 6.69
N GLY A 213 25.17 -11.11 6.05
CA GLY A 213 24.53 -11.65 4.84
C GLY A 213 23.67 -12.89 5.06
N ASN A 214 23.44 -13.30 6.31
CA ASN A 214 22.51 -14.38 6.65
C ASN A 214 21.11 -13.81 6.88
N SER A 215 20.08 -14.51 6.39
CA SER A 215 18.66 -14.11 6.47
C SER A 215 18.33 -12.75 5.84
N GLY A 216 19.21 -12.25 4.97
CA GLY A 216 19.03 -10.96 4.31
C GLY A 216 20.31 -10.47 3.63
N VAL A 217 20.19 -9.36 2.89
CA VAL A 217 21.34 -8.69 2.27
C VAL A 217 22.06 -7.80 3.28
N SER A 218 23.39 -7.84 3.27
CA SER A 218 24.23 -6.97 4.09
C SER A 218 24.49 -5.63 3.38
N ILE A 219 24.05 -4.52 3.98
CA ILE A 219 24.20 -3.16 3.41
C ILE A 219 24.65 -2.21 4.53
N CYS A 220 25.90 -1.78 4.50
CA CYS A 220 26.45 -0.84 5.49
C CYS A 220 26.77 0.54 4.91
N CYS A 221 26.78 0.70 3.58
CA CYS A 221 27.12 1.96 2.95
C CYS A 221 26.29 2.26 1.70
N LEU A 222 26.36 3.51 1.23
CA LEU A 222 25.67 3.96 0.02
C LEU A 222 26.08 3.17 -1.23
N ASP A 223 27.36 2.81 -1.37
CA ASP A 223 27.83 2.03 -2.53
C ASP A 223 27.21 0.64 -2.58
N ASP A 224 26.88 0.05 -1.42
CA ASP A 224 26.19 -1.24 -1.39
C ASP A 224 24.73 -1.09 -1.83
N ALA A 225 24.05 0.01 -1.44
CA ALA A 225 22.72 0.33 -1.97
C ALA A 225 22.75 0.58 -3.49
N LYS A 226 23.80 1.23 -4.02
CA LYS A 226 24.00 1.41 -5.47
C LYS A 226 24.15 0.08 -6.19
N LYS A 227 25.00 -0.83 -5.68
CA LYS A 227 25.18 -2.18 -6.25
C LYS A 227 23.88 -2.98 -6.20
N LEU A 228 23.18 -2.95 -5.06
CA LEU A 228 21.94 -3.69 -4.81
C LEU A 228 20.88 -3.39 -5.87
N TYR A 229 20.72 -2.11 -6.23
CA TYR A 229 19.70 -1.66 -7.18
C TYR A 229 20.24 -1.35 -8.57
N SER A 230 21.49 -1.73 -8.88
CA SER A 230 22.08 -1.52 -10.20
C SER A 230 21.30 -2.25 -11.31
N GLY A 231 21.20 -1.61 -12.47
CA GLY A 231 20.41 -2.10 -13.61
C GLY A 231 18.88 -1.92 -13.46
N PHE A 232 18.39 -1.37 -12.34
CA PHE A 232 17.00 -1.00 -12.17
C PHE A 232 16.87 0.52 -12.09
N ASP A 233 16.23 1.15 -13.06
CA ASP A 233 15.95 2.60 -13.00
C ASP A 233 14.92 2.90 -11.91
N LEU A 234 15.38 3.46 -10.79
CA LEU A 234 14.55 3.74 -9.61
C LEU A 234 13.54 4.89 -9.82
N CYS A 235 13.69 5.67 -10.91
CA CYS A 235 12.72 6.69 -11.32
C CYS A 235 11.75 6.21 -12.40
N ASP A 236 11.91 4.98 -12.92
CA ASP A 236 11.01 4.45 -13.94
C ASP A 236 9.60 4.23 -13.34
N PRO A 237 8.52 4.67 -14.01
CA PRO A 237 7.16 4.45 -13.54
C PRO A 237 6.75 2.97 -13.38
N ALA A 238 7.46 2.04 -14.01
CA ALA A 238 7.28 0.60 -13.91
C ALA A 238 8.15 -0.05 -12.82
N THR A 239 9.06 0.68 -12.18
CA THR A 239 9.91 0.20 -11.09
C THR A 239 9.39 0.69 -9.74
N SER A 240 9.36 -0.18 -8.73
CA SER A 240 9.02 0.16 -7.35
C SER A 240 9.69 -0.77 -6.36
N VAL A 241 10.40 -0.20 -5.39
CA VAL A 241 11.17 -0.96 -4.39
C VAL A 241 10.52 -0.86 -3.01
N SER A 242 10.34 -2.01 -2.34
CA SER A 242 9.94 -2.09 -0.94
C SER A 242 11.14 -2.49 -0.09
N MET A 243 11.37 -1.84 1.04
CA MET A 243 12.48 -2.11 1.96
C MET A 243 11.94 -2.43 3.36
N THR A 244 12.13 -3.67 3.83
CA THR A 244 11.71 -4.12 5.16
C THR A 244 12.79 -3.79 6.18
N ILE A 245 12.77 -2.56 6.68
CA ILE A 245 13.72 -2.03 7.67
C ILE A 245 12.97 -1.12 8.65
N ASN A 246 13.33 -1.17 9.94
CA ASN A 246 12.65 -0.42 11.00
C ASN A 246 13.61 0.48 11.80
N GLY A 247 14.46 -0.08 12.68
CA GLY A 247 15.37 0.71 13.54
C GLY A 247 16.18 1.78 12.79
N PRO A 248 17.02 1.41 11.80
CA PRO A 248 17.80 2.35 11.01
C PRO A 248 17.08 2.78 9.71
N ALA A 249 15.75 2.74 9.66
CA ALA A 249 14.99 2.98 8.43
C ALA A 249 15.24 4.36 7.80
N ALA A 250 15.47 5.40 8.60
CA ALA A 250 15.78 6.74 8.09
C ALA A 250 17.12 6.74 7.32
N THR A 251 18.16 6.11 7.87
CA THR A 251 19.47 5.96 7.23
C THR A 251 19.36 5.18 5.93
N MET A 252 18.67 4.05 5.96
CA MET A 252 18.48 3.21 4.76
C MET A 252 17.65 3.92 3.69
N THR A 253 16.65 4.71 4.09
CA THR A 253 15.91 5.58 3.16
C THR A 253 16.83 6.62 2.54
N ALA A 254 17.75 7.22 3.32
CA ALA A 254 18.73 8.15 2.77
C ALA A 254 19.68 7.47 1.77
N PHE A 255 20.15 6.26 2.04
CA PHE A 255 20.95 5.48 1.07
C PHE A 255 20.17 5.22 -0.22
N PHE A 256 18.93 4.77 -0.11
CA PHE A 256 18.08 4.51 -1.27
C PHE A 256 17.83 5.77 -2.11
N MET A 257 17.48 6.89 -1.46
CA MET A 257 17.24 8.16 -2.16
C MET A 257 18.50 8.66 -2.88
N ASN A 258 19.67 8.56 -2.24
CA ASN A 258 20.94 8.94 -2.88
C ASN A 258 21.32 7.99 -4.03
N ALA A 259 21.10 6.68 -3.89
CA ALA A 259 21.30 5.75 -5.00
C ALA A 259 20.42 6.10 -6.21
N ALA A 260 19.15 6.46 -5.99
CA ALA A 260 18.26 6.93 -7.05
C ALA A 260 18.72 8.25 -7.68
N ILE A 261 19.21 9.20 -6.86
CA ILE A 261 19.74 10.48 -7.34
C ILE A 261 20.99 10.24 -8.20
N ASP A 262 21.90 9.41 -7.73
CA ASP A 262 23.15 9.09 -8.42
C ASP A 262 22.90 8.34 -9.74
N GLN A 263 21.88 7.49 -9.84
CA GLN A 263 21.46 6.92 -11.13
C GLN A 263 21.05 7.99 -12.15
N GLN A 264 20.31 9.02 -11.73
CA GLN A 264 19.91 10.10 -12.63
C GLN A 264 21.07 11.06 -12.94
N CYS A 265 22.00 11.25 -12.00
CA CYS A 265 23.25 11.98 -12.25
C CYS A 265 24.12 11.23 -13.26
N GLU A 266 24.25 9.91 -13.12
CA GLU A 266 24.96 9.05 -14.07
C GLU A 266 24.39 9.14 -15.48
N LYS A 267 23.05 9.10 -15.63
CA LYS A 267 22.40 9.33 -16.93
C LYS A 267 22.73 10.69 -17.52
N TYR A 268 22.73 11.73 -16.70
CA TYR A 268 23.10 13.08 -17.14
C TYR A 268 24.57 13.14 -17.59
N ILE A 269 25.48 12.58 -16.78
CA ILE A 269 26.92 12.53 -17.06
C ILE A 269 27.19 11.85 -18.41
N ARG A 270 26.62 10.65 -18.63
CA ARG A 270 26.76 9.91 -19.88
C ARG A 270 26.18 10.67 -21.08
N ALA A 271 25.04 11.33 -20.91
CA ALA A 271 24.40 12.10 -21.99
C ALA A 271 25.20 13.36 -22.40
N HIS A 272 26.09 13.85 -21.53
CA HIS A 272 26.88 15.08 -21.77
C HIS A 272 28.39 14.83 -21.90
N GLY A 273 28.85 13.57 -21.91
CA GLY A 273 30.27 13.24 -22.07
C GLY A 273 31.15 13.66 -20.87
N LEU A 274 30.59 13.67 -19.67
CA LEU A 274 31.24 14.18 -18.45
C LEU A 274 31.95 13.09 -17.63
N GLU A 275 32.13 11.89 -18.16
CA GLU A 275 32.73 10.74 -17.45
C GLU A 275 34.15 11.03 -16.97
N HIS A 276 34.89 11.89 -17.69
CA HIS A 276 36.23 12.33 -17.31
C HIS A 276 36.26 13.06 -15.96
N LEU A 277 35.16 13.72 -15.55
CA LEU A 277 35.04 14.36 -14.24
C LEU A 277 34.88 13.31 -13.13
N VAL A 278 34.12 12.25 -13.39
CA VAL A 278 34.01 11.10 -12.47
C VAL A 278 35.38 10.44 -12.30
N GLU A 279 36.07 10.19 -13.41
CA GLU A 279 37.40 9.57 -13.40
C GLU A 279 38.41 10.43 -12.63
N ALA A 280 38.40 11.75 -12.80
CA ALA A 280 39.25 12.66 -12.04
C ALA A 280 38.98 12.57 -10.53
N LYS A 281 37.71 12.49 -10.12
CA LYS A 281 37.32 12.36 -8.70
C LYS A 281 37.69 11.01 -8.11
N LEU A 282 37.53 9.93 -8.87
CA LEU A 282 37.95 8.59 -8.44
C LEU A 282 39.47 8.49 -8.29
N LYS A 283 40.23 9.05 -9.24
CA LYS A 283 41.68 9.12 -9.16
C LYS A 283 42.14 9.89 -7.92
N GLU A 284 41.57 11.07 -7.68
CA GLU A 284 41.85 11.91 -6.50
C GLU A 284 41.57 11.15 -5.19
N ARG A 285 40.42 10.48 -5.10
CA ARG A 285 39.94 9.85 -3.85
C ARG A 285 40.59 8.50 -3.54
N TYR A 286 40.97 7.75 -4.57
CA TYR A 286 41.46 6.38 -4.44
C TYR A 286 42.89 6.20 -4.95
N ASP A 287 43.13 6.41 -6.24
CA ASP A 287 44.42 6.07 -6.88
C ASP A 287 45.58 6.87 -6.31
N ASP A 288 45.40 8.20 -6.17
CA ASP A 288 46.43 9.11 -5.65
C ASP A 288 46.76 8.83 -4.17
N ARG A 289 45.90 8.06 -3.50
CA ARG A 289 46.05 7.62 -2.12
C ARG A 289 46.44 6.15 -2.01
N GLY A 290 46.66 5.45 -3.13
CA GLY A 290 46.98 4.02 -3.17
C GLY A 290 45.86 3.12 -2.64
N LEU A 291 44.60 3.58 -2.66
CA LEU A 291 43.44 2.85 -2.19
C LEU A 291 42.73 2.12 -3.36
N PRO A 292 42.15 0.94 -3.13
CA PRO A 292 41.36 0.26 -4.15
C PRO A 292 40.04 1.01 -4.40
N ARG A 293 39.69 1.21 -5.68
CA ARG A 293 38.38 1.76 -6.05
C ARG A 293 37.24 0.78 -5.72
N PRO A 294 36.08 1.27 -5.27
CA PRO A 294 34.86 0.46 -5.18
C PRO A 294 34.45 -0.05 -6.55
N ARG A 295 33.99 -1.30 -6.62
CA ARG A 295 33.50 -1.92 -7.86
C ARG A 295 32.42 -2.94 -7.54
N TYR A 296 31.58 -3.22 -8.53
CA TYR A 296 30.69 -4.38 -8.51
C TYR A 296 31.54 -5.66 -8.54
N ARG A 297 31.31 -6.59 -7.61
CA ARG A 297 32.07 -7.84 -7.52
C ARG A 297 31.35 -8.97 -8.27
N GLY A 298 32.00 -9.51 -9.30
CA GLY A 298 31.47 -10.59 -10.12
C GLY A 298 30.91 -10.10 -11.46
N GLU A 299 30.25 -10.99 -12.19
CA GLU A 299 29.61 -10.68 -13.46
C GLU A 299 28.26 -9.99 -13.24
N LEU A 300 27.92 -9.04 -14.12
CA LEU A 300 26.59 -8.44 -14.12
C LEU A 300 25.55 -9.49 -14.51
N PRO A 301 24.42 -9.59 -13.80
CA PRO A 301 23.37 -10.54 -14.14
C PRO A 301 22.71 -10.18 -15.48
N GLU A 302 22.07 -11.17 -16.10
CA GLU A 302 21.27 -10.97 -17.32
C GLU A 302 20.23 -9.86 -17.09
N GLY A 303 20.16 -8.89 -18.02
CA GLY A 303 19.27 -7.74 -17.93
C GLY A 303 19.83 -6.50 -17.22
N ASN A 304 20.99 -6.60 -16.55
CA ASN A 304 21.65 -5.45 -15.93
C ASN A 304 22.50 -4.68 -16.96
N ASP A 305 22.16 -3.41 -17.20
CA ASP A 305 22.81 -2.50 -18.16
C ASP A 305 23.96 -1.67 -17.55
N GLY A 306 24.31 -1.94 -16.29
CA GLY A 306 25.33 -1.23 -15.53
C GLY A 306 24.90 0.14 -14.98
N LEU A 307 23.62 0.52 -15.11
CA LEU A 307 23.09 1.75 -14.50
C LEU A 307 23.29 1.74 -12.97
N GLY A 308 23.82 2.82 -12.43
CA GLY A 308 24.06 3.01 -11.00
C GLY A 308 25.45 2.60 -10.53
N LEU A 309 26.32 2.17 -11.46
CA LEU A 309 27.68 1.73 -11.15
C LEU A 309 28.76 2.78 -11.48
N LEU A 310 28.45 3.82 -12.27
CA LEU A 310 29.44 4.82 -12.67
C LEU A 310 29.97 5.61 -11.48
N LEU A 311 29.09 5.92 -10.53
CA LEU A 311 29.39 6.72 -9.34
C LEU A 311 29.70 5.85 -8.11
N LEU A 312 30.24 4.64 -8.25
CA LEU A 312 30.70 3.89 -7.07
C LEU A 312 31.92 4.58 -6.44
N GLY A 313 31.83 4.94 -5.16
CA GLY A 313 32.89 5.62 -4.40
C GLY A 313 32.84 7.15 -4.42
N VAL A 314 31.90 7.75 -5.17
CA VAL A 314 31.65 9.21 -5.24
C VAL A 314 30.16 9.49 -5.35
N THR A 315 29.70 10.71 -5.14
CA THR A 315 28.29 11.09 -5.33
C THR A 315 28.11 12.13 -6.43
N GLY A 316 26.89 12.27 -6.94
CA GLY A 316 26.59 13.19 -8.03
C GLY A 316 26.93 14.64 -7.73
N ASP A 317 26.85 15.09 -6.47
CA ASP A 317 27.20 16.43 -6.01
C ASP A 317 28.71 16.68 -5.92
N GLU A 318 29.52 15.63 -5.83
CA GLU A 318 30.99 15.74 -5.91
C GLU A 318 31.48 15.91 -7.35
N VAL A 319 30.66 15.56 -8.34
CA VAL A 319 31.01 15.53 -9.76
C VAL A 319 30.34 16.67 -10.55
N LEU A 320 29.05 16.91 -10.31
CA LEU A 320 28.25 17.87 -11.07
C LEU A 320 28.18 19.22 -10.38
N GLU A 321 28.02 20.29 -11.17
CA GLU A 321 27.79 21.62 -10.62
C GLU A 321 26.52 21.66 -9.74
N PRO A 322 26.52 22.44 -8.64
CA PRO A 322 25.40 22.46 -7.69
C PRO A 322 24.04 22.75 -8.32
N ALA A 323 23.97 23.62 -9.34
CA ALA A 323 22.71 23.93 -10.02
C ALA A 323 22.12 22.72 -10.75
N ILE A 324 22.98 21.93 -11.42
CA ILE A 324 22.60 20.73 -12.17
C ILE A 324 22.17 19.63 -11.18
N TYR A 325 23.01 19.36 -10.19
CA TYR A 325 22.74 18.34 -9.18
C TYR A 325 21.42 18.60 -8.45
N ASN A 326 21.18 19.84 -8.00
CA ASN A 326 19.97 20.18 -7.25
C ASN A 326 18.68 20.01 -8.06
N GLU A 327 18.71 20.31 -9.37
CA GLU A 327 17.56 20.10 -10.24
C GLU A 327 17.30 18.60 -10.49
N ILE A 328 18.36 17.81 -10.71
CA ILE A 328 18.26 16.34 -10.81
C ILE A 328 17.68 15.77 -9.51
N ARG A 329 18.28 16.10 -8.37
CA ARG A 329 17.84 15.67 -7.03
C ARG A 329 16.36 15.96 -6.80
N LYS A 330 15.92 17.18 -7.09
CA LYS A 330 14.52 17.58 -6.94
C LYS A 330 13.57 16.74 -7.80
N ARG A 331 13.91 16.49 -9.07
CA ARG A 331 13.10 15.66 -9.97
C ARG A 331 13.08 14.20 -9.53
N THR A 332 14.22 13.65 -9.16
CA THR A 332 14.35 12.27 -8.67
C THR A 332 13.47 12.03 -7.45
N LEU A 333 13.55 12.90 -6.43
CA LEU A 333 12.74 12.78 -5.21
C LEU A 333 11.22 12.79 -5.48
N GLN A 334 10.78 13.47 -6.54
CA GLN A 334 9.37 13.52 -6.93
C GLN A 334 8.93 12.33 -7.79
N ALA A 335 9.87 11.69 -8.49
CA ALA A 335 9.62 10.56 -9.38
C ALA A 335 9.69 9.21 -8.67
N VAL A 336 10.66 9.04 -7.76
CA VAL A 336 11.01 7.76 -7.12
C VAL A 336 9.81 7.07 -6.49
N ARG A 337 9.72 5.75 -6.68
CA ARG A 337 8.60 4.92 -6.23
C ARG A 337 9.06 3.83 -5.28
N GLY A 338 8.39 3.71 -4.15
CA GLY A 338 8.75 2.66 -3.20
C GLY A 338 8.04 2.75 -1.86
N THR A 339 8.47 1.91 -0.95
CA THR A 339 7.98 1.82 0.43
C THR A 339 9.15 1.53 1.34
N VAL A 340 9.26 2.28 2.44
CA VAL A 340 10.05 1.85 3.61
C VAL A 340 9.08 1.37 4.68
N GLN A 341 9.41 0.29 5.39
CA GLN A 341 8.51 -0.27 6.40
C GLN A 341 8.40 0.64 7.62
N ALA A 342 9.49 0.87 8.33
CA ALA A 342 9.66 1.94 9.31
C ALA A 342 8.52 2.09 10.36
N ASP A 343 7.86 0.99 10.72
CA ASP A 343 6.78 1.01 11.71
C ASP A 343 7.34 0.66 13.09
N ILE A 344 7.69 1.69 13.84
CA ILE A 344 8.31 1.60 15.17
C ILE A 344 7.34 1.06 16.23
N LEU A 345 6.04 1.32 16.11
CA LEU A 345 5.06 0.89 17.13
C LEU A 345 4.94 -0.63 17.20
N LYS A 346 5.01 -1.32 16.05
CA LYS A 346 5.03 -2.79 16.04
C LYS A 346 6.36 -3.39 16.52
N GLU A 347 7.46 -2.62 16.51
CA GLU A 347 8.76 -3.10 17.00
C GLU A 347 8.70 -3.37 18.48
N ASP A 348 8.13 -2.43 19.23
CA ASP A 348 7.90 -2.56 20.67
C ASP A 348 6.86 -3.64 20.99
N GLN A 349 5.83 -3.79 20.15
CA GLN A 349 4.76 -4.76 20.37
C GLN A 349 5.14 -6.21 20.04
N ALA A 350 6.00 -6.45 19.05
CA ALA A 350 6.21 -7.80 18.52
C ALA A 350 7.59 -8.07 17.89
N GLN A 351 8.12 -7.19 17.05
CA GLN A 351 9.27 -7.53 16.19
C GLN A 351 10.64 -7.36 16.87
N ASN A 352 10.75 -6.52 17.89
CA ASN A 352 11.94 -6.36 18.71
C ASN A 352 13.22 -5.91 17.96
N THR A 353 13.11 -5.10 16.89
CA THR A 353 14.28 -4.48 16.19
C THR A 353 14.38 -2.98 16.44
N CYS A 354 13.80 -2.48 17.53
CA CYS A 354 13.95 -1.09 17.94
C CYS A 354 15.33 -0.85 18.57
N ILE A 355 16.15 -0.01 17.94
CA ILE A 355 17.53 0.30 18.40
C ILE A 355 17.64 1.65 19.13
N PHE A 356 16.64 2.51 18.99
CA PHE A 356 16.53 3.78 19.69
C PHE A 356 15.30 3.78 20.59
N SER A 357 15.20 4.75 21.51
CA SER A 357 13.95 4.93 22.26
C SER A 357 12.77 5.17 21.31
N THR A 358 11.59 4.62 21.65
CA THR A 358 10.36 4.76 20.86
C THR A 358 10.03 6.23 20.56
N GLU A 359 10.26 7.13 21.53
CA GLU A 359 10.04 8.56 21.34
C GLU A 359 10.97 9.17 20.28
N PHE A 360 12.27 8.85 20.34
CA PHE A 360 13.23 9.34 19.35
C PHE A 360 12.91 8.80 17.95
N SER A 361 12.62 7.51 17.85
CA SER A 361 12.27 6.87 16.58
C SER A 361 11.02 7.48 15.95
N LEU A 362 9.98 7.77 16.75
CA LEU A 362 8.77 8.44 16.26
C LEU A 362 9.04 9.88 15.83
N ARG A 363 9.93 10.60 16.55
CA ARG A 363 10.38 11.93 16.13
C ARG A 363 11.08 11.90 14.78
N LEU A 364 11.99 10.96 14.58
CA LEU A 364 12.71 10.77 13.33
C LEU A 364 11.76 10.42 12.18
N MET A 365 10.77 9.56 12.41
CA MET A 365 9.72 9.25 11.43
C MET A 365 8.92 10.49 11.03
N GLY A 366 8.58 11.36 11.99
CA GLY A 366 7.94 12.63 11.68
C GLY A 366 8.86 13.58 10.88
N ASP A 367 10.18 13.55 11.11
CA ASP A 367 11.13 14.36 10.34
C ASP A 367 11.23 13.87 8.89
N VAL A 368 11.26 12.55 8.67
CA VAL A 368 11.20 11.94 7.33
C VAL A 368 9.89 12.33 6.62
N GLN A 369 8.76 12.25 7.30
CA GLN A 369 7.47 12.63 6.72
C GLN A 369 7.40 14.14 6.40
N GLN A 370 7.92 15.01 7.27
CA GLN A 370 8.01 16.44 6.98
C GLN A 370 8.87 16.70 5.75
N TYR A 371 10.04 16.05 5.67
CA TYR A 371 10.93 16.16 4.53
C TYR A 371 10.23 15.72 3.22
N PHE A 372 9.43 14.66 3.25
CA PHE A 372 8.64 14.20 2.11
C PHE A 372 7.62 15.23 1.65
N ILE A 373 6.95 15.90 2.59
CA ILE A 373 5.98 16.97 2.28
C ILE A 373 6.71 18.14 1.62
N ASP A 374 7.77 18.64 2.24
CA ASP A 374 8.53 19.82 1.80
C ASP A 374 9.13 19.62 0.40
N HIS A 375 9.58 18.40 0.08
CA HIS A 375 10.21 18.06 -1.19
C HIS A 375 9.25 17.40 -2.21
N LYS A 376 7.97 17.27 -1.88
CA LYS A 376 6.92 16.65 -2.71
C LYS A 376 7.22 15.20 -3.11
N VAL A 377 7.77 14.41 -2.18
CA VAL A 377 7.96 12.96 -2.32
C VAL A 377 6.61 12.26 -2.20
N ARG A 378 5.90 12.13 -3.33
CA ARG A 378 4.48 11.72 -3.39
C ARG A 378 4.25 10.27 -3.82
N ASN A 379 5.30 9.60 -4.30
CA ASN A 379 5.23 8.23 -4.81
C ASN A 379 5.99 7.22 -3.95
N PHE A 380 6.54 7.66 -2.82
CA PHE A 380 7.22 6.82 -1.84
C PHE A 380 6.42 6.80 -0.52
N TYR A 381 6.08 5.61 -0.03
CA TYR A 381 5.40 5.43 1.24
C TYR A 381 6.43 5.51 2.37
N SER A 382 6.26 6.49 3.26
CA SER A 382 7.19 6.78 4.37
C SER A 382 7.08 5.79 5.52
N VAL A 383 5.94 5.10 5.63
CA VAL A 383 5.70 4.06 6.65
C VAL A 383 4.73 3.03 6.08
N SER A 384 5.04 1.76 6.35
CA SER A 384 4.16 0.62 6.13
C SER A 384 3.72 0.03 7.47
N ILE A 385 2.58 0.52 7.95
CA ILE A 385 1.97 0.16 9.24
C ILE A 385 1.62 -1.33 9.22
N SER A 386 2.26 -2.13 10.07
CA SER A 386 2.38 -3.57 9.87
C SER A 386 1.80 -4.39 11.02
N GLY A 387 0.82 -5.23 10.70
CA GLY A 387 0.29 -6.29 11.54
C GLY A 387 0.96 -7.65 11.36
N TYR A 388 1.69 -7.88 10.26
CA TYR A 388 2.28 -9.19 9.95
C TYR A 388 3.04 -9.77 11.14
N HIS A 389 4.02 -9.02 11.64
CA HIS A 389 4.87 -9.43 12.76
C HIS A 389 4.10 -9.63 14.07
N ILE A 390 3.03 -8.85 14.30
CA ILE A 390 2.14 -9.00 15.47
C ILE A 390 1.40 -10.35 15.40
N ALA A 391 0.93 -10.75 14.21
CA ALA A 391 0.30 -12.04 13.99
C ALA A 391 1.28 -13.21 14.11
N GLU A 392 2.45 -13.10 13.46
CA GLU A 392 3.49 -14.11 13.52
C GLU A 392 4.01 -14.31 14.96
N ALA A 393 3.97 -13.27 15.81
CA ALA A 393 4.32 -13.37 17.23
C ALA A 393 3.27 -14.08 18.09
N GLY A 394 2.03 -14.28 17.62
CA GLY A 394 0.99 -14.83 18.50
C GLY A 394 -0.42 -14.43 18.19
N ALA A 395 -0.62 -13.22 17.65
CA ALA A 395 -1.93 -12.59 17.64
C ALA A 395 -2.90 -13.26 16.65
N ASN A 396 -4.14 -13.45 17.10
CA ASN A 396 -5.24 -13.85 16.24
C ASN A 396 -5.57 -12.71 15.23
N PRO A 397 -6.32 -12.98 14.14
CA PRO A 397 -6.63 -11.99 13.10
C PRO A 397 -7.30 -10.71 13.62
N ILE A 398 -8.16 -10.81 14.65
CA ILE A 398 -8.86 -9.65 15.22
C ILE A 398 -7.86 -8.74 15.94
N THR A 399 -7.01 -9.32 16.80
CA THR A 399 -5.99 -8.58 17.54
C THR A 399 -4.97 -7.95 16.60
N GLN A 400 -4.50 -8.68 15.58
CA GLN A 400 -3.64 -8.15 14.53
C GLN A 400 -4.27 -6.91 13.90
N LEU A 401 -5.49 -7.03 13.39
CA LEU A 401 -6.16 -5.94 12.68
C LEU A 401 -6.37 -4.73 13.59
N ALA A 402 -6.84 -4.95 14.82
CA ALA A 402 -7.09 -3.89 15.78
C ALA A 402 -5.83 -3.12 16.14
N PHE A 403 -4.74 -3.81 16.47
CA PHE A 403 -3.46 -3.16 16.83
C PHE A 403 -2.85 -2.43 15.64
N THR A 404 -2.91 -3.02 14.44
CA THR A 404 -2.37 -2.39 13.24
C THR A 404 -3.10 -1.09 12.90
N LEU A 405 -4.44 -1.09 12.95
CA LEU A 405 -5.21 0.13 12.72
C LEU A 405 -4.99 1.16 13.83
N ALA A 406 -4.87 0.72 15.08
CA ALA A 406 -4.56 1.61 16.20
C ALA A 406 -3.18 2.29 16.04
N ASN A 407 -2.16 1.53 15.64
CA ASN A 407 -0.83 2.07 15.30
C ASN A 407 -0.94 3.08 14.15
N GLY A 408 -1.69 2.75 13.10
CA GLY A 408 -1.93 3.67 11.98
C GLY A 408 -2.59 4.98 12.41
N PHE A 409 -3.62 4.92 13.24
CA PHE A 409 -4.24 6.13 13.79
C PHE A 409 -3.33 6.87 14.77
N THR A 410 -2.42 6.20 15.45
CA THR A 410 -1.39 6.85 16.29
C THR A 410 -0.46 7.71 15.44
N TYR A 411 0.00 7.20 14.28
CA TYR A 411 0.78 8.01 13.34
C TYR A 411 -0.01 9.22 12.83
N VAL A 412 -1.29 9.02 12.51
CA VAL A 412 -2.18 10.13 12.09
C VAL A 412 -2.25 11.22 13.16
N GLU A 413 -2.56 10.85 14.40
CA GLU A 413 -2.62 11.81 15.51
C GLU A 413 -1.27 12.49 15.77
N TYR A 414 -0.17 11.74 15.66
CA TYR A 414 1.16 12.28 15.85
C TYR A 414 1.53 13.32 14.78
N TYR A 415 1.28 13.03 13.50
CA TYR A 415 1.56 13.95 12.40
C TYR A 415 0.65 15.18 12.44
N LEU A 416 -0.62 15.02 12.82
CA LEU A 416 -1.52 16.15 13.09
C LEU A 416 -1.01 17.03 14.24
N ALA A 417 -0.52 16.43 15.33
CA ALA A 417 0.06 17.17 16.45
C ALA A 417 1.34 17.93 16.08
N ARG A 418 2.04 17.51 15.01
CA ARG A 418 3.16 18.24 14.41
C ARG A 418 2.74 19.37 13.47
N GLY A 419 1.45 19.54 13.21
CA GLY A 419 0.92 20.58 12.31
C GLY A 419 0.88 20.19 10.84
N MET A 420 1.05 18.91 10.49
CA MET A 420 0.92 18.44 9.11
C MET A 420 -0.56 18.33 8.74
N HIS A 421 -0.92 18.74 7.52
CA HIS A 421 -2.28 18.57 7.02
C HIS A 421 -2.55 17.10 6.68
N ILE A 422 -3.75 16.59 7.01
CA ILE A 422 -4.11 15.17 6.87
C ILE A 422 -3.87 14.63 5.45
N ASP A 423 -4.19 15.44 4.44
CA ASP A 423 -4.09 15.06 3.03
C ASP A 423 -2.66 15.09 2.47
N ASP A 424 -1.70 15.64 3.21
CA ASP A 424 -0.31 15.69 2.79
C ASP A 424 0.45 14.40 3.13
N PHE A 425 0.00 13.65 4.12
CA PHE A 425 0.66 12.42 4.57
C PHE A 425 -0.20 11.16 4.48
N ALA A 426 -1.53 11.23 4.70
CA ALA A 426 -2.38 10.03 4.70
C ALA A 426 -2.28 9.21 3.40
N PRO A 427 -2.19 9.82 2.20
CA PRO A 427 -1.97 9.07 0.95
C PRO A 427 -0.64 8.31 0.84
N ASN A 428 0.33 8.65 1.70
CA ASN A 428 1.66 8.04 1.79
C ASN A 428 1.77 7.00 2.91
N LEU A 429 0.67 6.70 3.61
CA LEU A 429 0.59 5.56 4.53
C LEU A 429 0.26 4.29 3.74
N SER A 430 1.05 3.23 3.91
CA SER A 430 0.69 1.89 3.48
C SER A 430 0.46 0.97 4.69
N PHE A 431 -0.25 -0.13 4.47
CA PHE A 431 -0.51 -1.13 5.48
C PHE A 431 0.06 -2.49 5.08
N PHE A 432 0.34 -3.35 6.05
CA PHE A 432 0.87 -4.68 5.82
C PHE A 432 0.26 -5.70 6.79
N PHE A 433 -0.40 -6.74 6.28
CA PHE A 433 -1.06 -7.77 7.07
C PHE A 433 -0.52 -9.17 6.76
N SER A 434 -0.60 -10.07 7.75
CA SER A 434 -0.49 -11.53 7.58
C SER A 434 -1.84 -12.12 7.20
N ASN A 435 -1.84 -13.16 6.36
CA ASN A 435 -3.01 -14.01 6.09
C ASN A 435 -2.75 -15.43 6.57
N GLY A 436 -3.50 -15.88 7.57
CA GLY A 436 -3.45 -17.25 8.09
C GLY A 436 -4.66 -18.10 7.66
N MET A 437 -4.95 -19.13 8.44
CA MET A 437 -6.01 -20.12 8.14
C MET A 437 -7.35 -19.83 8.82
N ASP A 438 -7.38 -18.97 9.83
CA ASP A 438 -8.60 -18.57 10.54
C ASP A 438 -9.62 -17.88 9.61
N PRO A 439 -10.93 -18.07 9.82
CA PRO A 439 -11.96 -17.58 8.91
C PRO A 439 -11.97 -16.06 8.73
N GLU A 440 -11.57 -15.29 9.74
CA GLU A 440 -11.55 -13.83 9.70
C GLU A 440 -10.56 -13.27 8.66
N TYR A 441 -9.52 -14.04 8.31
CA TYR A 441 -8.57 -13.65 7.25
C TYR A 441 -9.23 -13.49 5.89
N SER A 442 -10.38 -14.14 5.65
CA SER A 442 -11.16 -13.97 4.41
C SER A 442 -11.78 -12.59 4.22
N VAL A 443 -11.86 -11.78 5.30
CA VAL A 443 -12.49 -10.45 5.29
C VAL A 443 -11.64 -9.35 5.93
N LEU A 444 -10.40 -9.65 6.32
CA LEU A 444 -9.56 -8.72 7.08
C LEU A 444 -9.33 -7.40 6.33
N GLY A 445 -9.00 -7.47 5.04
CA GLY A 445 -8.68 -6.29 4.22
C GLY A 445 -9.89 -5.39 3.97
N ARG A 446 -11.06 -5.95 3.65
CA ARG A 446 -12.31 -5.18 3.50
C ARG A 446 -12.75 -4.51 4.79
N VAL A 447 -12.57 -5.15 5.94
CA VAL A 447 -12.85 -4.54 7.25
C VAL A 447 -11.88 -3.38 7.50
N ALA A 448 -10.58 -3.57 7.25
CA ALA A 448 -9.56 -2.53 7.39
C ALA A 448 -9.90 -1.29 6.54
N ARG A 449 -10.18 -1.49 5.24
CA ARG A 449 -10.56 -0.41 4.32
C ARG A 449 -11.77 0.37 4.81
N ARG A 450 -12.83 -0.33 5.22
CA ARG A 450 -14.07 0.30 5.66
C ARG A 450 -13.91 1.11 6.94
N ILE A 451 -13.17 0.58 7.93
CA ILE A 451 -12.89 1.30 9.18
C ILE A 451 -12.10 2.58 8.90
N TRP A 452 -11.04 2.46 8.09
CA TRP A 452 -10.19 3.59 7.72
C TRP A 452 -10.93 4.66 6.93
N ALA A 453 -11.68 4.27 5.89
CA ALA A 453 -12.40 5.21 5.03
C ALA A 453 -13.41 6.04 5.83
N LYS A 454 -14.21 5.40 6.70
CA LYS A 454 -15.19 6.08 7.57
C LYS A 454 -14.51 7.04 8.53
N ALA A 455 -13.40 6.63 9.14
CA ALA A 455 -12.63 7.48 10.04
C ALA A 455 -12.03 8.69 9.29
N MET A 456 -11.35 8.45 8.18
CA MET A 456 -10.74 9.51 7.37
C MET A 456 -11.75 10.53 6.87
N LYS A 457 -12.91 10.08 6.37
CA LYS A 457 -13.95 10.98 5.87
C LYS A 457 -14.63 11.76 7.00
N HIS A 458 -15.11 11.09 8.03
CA HIS A 458 -16.04 11.69 8.99
C HIS A 458 -15.37 12.20 10.28
N LYS A 459 -14.26 11.58 10.71
CA LYS A 459 -13.51 12.03 11.89
C LYS A 459 -12.44 13.06 11.54
N TYR A 460 -11.72 12.84 10.43
CA TYR A 460 -10.57 13.68 10.05
C TYR A 460 -10.86 14.66 8.90
N GLY A 461 -12.03 14.57 8.24
CA GLY A 461 -12.38 15.47 7.13
C GLY A 461 -11.47 15.33 5.91
N ALA A 462 -10.81 14.18 5.75
CA ALA A 462 -9.79 13.96 4.73
C ALA A 462 -10.42 13.71 3.35
N ASN A 463 -9.67 14.03 2.31
CA ASN A 463 -10.12 13.87 0.93
C ASN A 463 -10.22 12.39 0.50
N GLU A 464 -10.77 12.17 -0.70
CA GLU A 464 -10.98 10.84 -1.29
C GLU A 464 -9.69 9.99 -1.34
N ARG A 465 -8.53 10.59 -1.61
CA ARG A 465 -7.26 9.87 -1.71
C ARG A 465 -6.79 9.37 -0.35
N SER A 466 -7.00 10.15 0.71
CA SER A 466 -6.65 9.82 2.09
C SER A 466 -7.53 8.71 2.68
N GLN A 467 -8.77 8.56 2.17
CA GLN A 467 -9.70 7.51 2.57
C GLN A 467 -9.34 6.11 2.03
N LYS A 468 -8.45 6.04 1.04
CA LYS A 468 -8.09 4.78 0.35
C LYS A 468 -6.93 4.06 1.04
N LEU A 469 -7.27 3.18 2.00
CA LEU A 469 -6.30 2.30 2.64
C LEU A 469 -5.78 1.27 1.63
N LYS A 470 -4.47 1.35 1.33
CA LYS A 470 -3.77 0.38 0.50
C LYS A 470 -2.94 -0.53 1.36
N TYR A 471 -2.93 -1.82 1.04
CA TYR A 471 -2.18 -2.78 1.84
C TYR A 471 -1.47 -3.87 1.03
N HIS A 472 -0.38 -4.34 1.61
CA HIS A 472 0.29 -5.58 1.26
C HIS A 472 -0.24 -6.72 2.14
N ILE A 473 -0.36 -7.92 1.57
CA ILE A 473 -0.55 -9.16 2.31
C ILE A 473 0.65 -10.07 2.09
N GLN A 474 1.08 -10.73 3.15
CA GLN A 474 1.97 -11.89 3.10
C GLN A 474 1.26 -13.09 3.72
N THR A 475 1.43 -14.26 3.11
CA THR A 475 0.97 -15.55 3.68
C THR A 475 1.69 -15.83 5.00
N SER A 476 1.02 -16.46 5.97
CA SER A 476 1.58 -16.63 7.32
C SER A 476 2.70 -17.66 7.35
N GLY A 477 3.92 -17.24 7.70
CA GLY A 477 5.06 -18.14 7.91
C GLY A 477 4.83 -19.12 9.05
N ARG A 478 4.16 -18.69 10.13
CA ARG A 478 3.81 -19.50 11.31
C ARG A 478 2.86 -20.64 10.98
N SER A 479 2.08 -20.52 9.91
CA SER A 479 1.22 -21.61 9.44
C SER A 479 1.99 -22.71 8.71
N LEU A 480 3.24 -22.47 8.33
CA LEU A 480 4.09 -23.38 7.58
C LEU A 480 4.97 -24.18 8.55
N HIS A 481 5.08 -25.48 8.31
CA HIS A 481 5.67 -26.43 9.25
C HIS A 481 6.92 -27.07 8.66
N ALA A 482 7.88 -27.45 9.53
CA ALA A 482 9.09 -28.17 9.13
C ALA A 482 8.81 -29.66 8.82
N GLN A 483 7.75 -30.22 9.39
CA GLN A 483 7.26 -31.56 9.07
C GLN A 483 6.37 -31.49 7.82
N GLU A 484 6.58 -32.44 6.90
CA GLU A 484 5.79 -32.54 5.67
C GLU A 484 5.71 -31.21 4.91
N ILE A 485 6.88 -30.62 4.62
CA ILE A 485 7.00 -29.28 4.02
C ILE A 485 6.21 -29.14 2.70
N ALA A 486 5.98 -30.22 1.97
CA ALA A 486 5.14 -30.20 0.76
C ALA A 486 3.68 -29.78 1.03
N PHE A 487 3.17 -29.94 2.25
CA PHE A 487 1.82 -29.46 2.62
C PHE A 487 1.76 -27.95 2.79
N ASN A 488 2.90 -27.25 2.87
CA ASN A 488 2.93 -25.80 3.00
C ASN A 488 2.37 -25.10 1.76
N ASP A 489 2.59 -25.64 0.56
CA ASP A 489 2.01 -25.09 -0.68
C ASP A 489 0.48 -25.09 -0.66
N ILE A 490 -0.15 -26.08 -0.03
CA ILE A 490 -1.61 -26.13 0.13
C ILE A 490 -2.09 -24.95 0.99
N ARG A 491 -1.39 -24.68 2.10
CA ARG A 491 -1.72 -23.59 3.03
C ARG A 491 -1.51 -22.23 2.37
N THR A 492 -0.34 -22.02 1.76
CA THR A 492 0.01 -20.80 1.03
C THR A 492 -0.99 -20.53 -0.10
N THR A 493 -1.41 -21.55 -0.84
CA THR A 493 -2.40 -21.42 -1.92
C THR A 493 -3.74 -20.88 -1.41
N LEU A 494 -4.27 -21.44 -0.31
CA LEU A 494 -5.54 -20.99 0.28
C LEU A 494 -5.45 -19.56 0.82
N GLN A 495 -4.34 -19.22 1.48
CA GLN A 495 -4.09 -17.87 2.02
C GLN A 495 -3.97 -16.83 0.90
N ALA A 496 -3.27 -17.16 -0.19
CA ALA A 496 -3.15 -16.33 -1.38
C ALA A 496 -4.51 -16.13 -2.07
N LEU A 497 -5.33 -17.18 -2.16
CA LEU A 497 -6.65 -17.13 -2.79
C LEU A 497 -7.54 -16.07 -2.11
N TYR A 498 -7.67 -16.11 -0.78
CA TYR A 498 -8.49 -15.13 -0.07
C TYR A 498 -7.91 -13.71 -0.13
N ALA A 499 -6.58 -13.56 -0.14
CA ALA A 499 -5.94 -12.25 -0.34
C ALA A 499 -6.29 -11.64 -1.71
N ILE A 500 -6.36 -12.47 -2.75
CA ILE A 500 -6.73 -12.04 -4.12
C ILE A 500 -8.23 -11.77 -4.23
N TYR A 501 -9.07 -12.59 -3.60
CA TYR A 501 -10.53 -12.39 -3.53
C TYR A 501 -10.89 -11.10 -2.81
N ASP A 502 -10.21 -10.79 -1.70
CA ASP A 502 -10.39 -9.54 -0.97
C ASP A 502 -9.63 -8.34 -1.58
N ASN A 503 -9.18 -8.47 -2.83
CA ASN A 503 -8.64 -7.38 -3.65
C ASN A 503 -7.44 -6.65 -3.02
N CYS A 504 -6.45 -7.40 -2.51
CA CYS A 504 -5.20 -6.83 -2.00
C CYS A 504 -4.42 -6.03 -3.07
N ASN A 505 -3.61 -5.06 -2.65
CA ASN A 505 -2.84 -4.23 -3.57
C ASN A 505 -1.45 -4.80 -3.91
N SER A 506 -0.94 -5.69 -3.04
CA SER A 506 0.32 -6.39 -3.25
C SER A 506 0.30 -7.69 -2.45
N LEU A 507 0.86 -8.76 -2.99
CA LEU A 507 0.89 -10.09 -2.35
C LEU A 507 2.31 -10.67 -2.37
N HIS A 508 2.71 -11.25 -1.24
CA HIS A 508 3.85 -12.14 -1.11
C HIS A 508 3.36 -13.54 -0.74
N THR A 509 3.93 -14.57 -1.38
CA THR A 509 3.67 -15.98 -1.09
C THR A 509 4.97 -16.61 -0.59
N ASN A 510 4.92 -17.16 0.63
CA ASN A 510 6.04 -17.83 1.26
C ASN A 510 6.33 -19.16 0.52
N ALA A 511 7.58 -19.60 0.57
CA ALA A 511 8.01 -20.84 -0.06
C ALA A 511 7.57 -22.07 0.76
N TYR A 512 7.54 -23.24 0.13
CA TYR A 512 7.16 -24.48 0.82
C TYR A 512 8.15 -24.88 1.93
N ASP A 513 9.39 -24.45 1.83
CA ASP A 513 10.50 -24.74 2.76
C ASP A 513 10.77 -23.64 3.80
N GLU A 514 9.87 -22.66 3.92
CA GLU A 514 9.93 -21.51 4.85
C GLU A 514 10.39 -21.86 6.27
N ALA A 515 9.92 -23.00 6.80
CA ALA A 515 10.23 -23.42 8.17
C ALA A 515 11.66 -23.96 8.37
N ILE A 516 12.41 -24.19 7.28
CA ILE A 516 13.77 -24.72 7.28
C ILE A 516 14.77 -23.63 6.90
N THR A 517 14.49 -22.92 5.79
CA THR A 517 15.34 -21.87 5.25
C THR A 517 14.48 -20.78 4.64
N THR A 518 14.99 -19.56 4.63
CA THR A 518 14.35 -18.37 4.05
C THR A 518 15.21 -17.79 2.94
#